data_AF-A0A3C0SVK2-F1
#
_entry.id   AF-A0A3C0SVK2-F1
#
_cell.length_a   1.000
_cell.length_b   1.000
_cell.length_c   1.000
_cell.angle_alpha   90.00
_cell.angle_beta   90.00
_cell.angle_gamma   90.00
#
_symmetry.space_group_name_H-M   'P 1'
#
loop_
_entity.id
_entity.type
_entity.pdbx_description
1 polymer ?
#
loop_
_entity_poly.entity_id
_entity_poly.type
_entity_poly.pdbx_seq_one_letter_code
_entity_poly.pdbx_strand_id
1 'polypeptide(L)'
;MYDVDVVLTTREFSRLLKREGVWLADIKGSEYDNHWMSEYTGAAVIFGATGGVMEAALRTVYAVVNGKELEGIDIKAVRGLEGFREAELDLGGDYGRVKVGIATGLKAARDILEKMKKGEVDDYIFIEVMACPGGCISGGGQPRIKGEYQDNK
;
A
#
# COMPACT_ATOMS: atom_id res chain seq x y z
N MET A 1 3.98 24.90 15.60
CA MET A 1 4.67 24.36 14.42
C MET A 1 3.92 23.10 14.02
N TYR A 2 3.59 22.94 12.74
CA TYR A 2 2.94 21.73 12.25
C TYR A 2 4.01 20.74 11.79
N ASP A 3 3.71 19.44 11.85
CA ASP A 3 4.63 18.41 11.34
C ASP A 3 4.77 18.50 9.80
N VAL A 4 3.71 18.97 9.12
CA VAL A 4 3.67 19.19 7.66
C VAL A 4 3.00 20.52 7.36
N ASP A 5 3.72 21.44 6.71
CA ASP A 5 3.20 22.77 6.37
C ASP A 5 2.39 22.80 5.06
N VAL A 6 2.77 21.97 4.08
CA VAL A 6 2.17 21.95 2.74
C VAL A 6 2.09 20.52 2.20
N VAL A 7 0.95 20.16 1.60
CA VAL A 7 0.75 18.90 0.87
C VAL A 7 0.37 19.23 -0.57
N LEU A 8 1.15 18.74 -1.53
CA LEU A 8 0.86 18.88 -2.96
C LEU A 8 0.44 17.53 -3.54
N THR A 9 -0.61 17.54 -4.36
CA THR A 9 -0.93 16.39 -5.20
C THR A 9 0.08 16.27 -6.35
N THR A 10 0.20 15.07 -6.91
CA THR A 10 1.03 14.81 -8.10
C THR A 10 0.65 15.71 -9.28
N ARG A 11 -0.64 16.06 -9.43
CA ARG A 11 -1.09 17.00 -10.45
C ARG A 11 -0.64 18.44 -10.20
N GLU A 12 -0.67 18.90 -8.96
CA GLU A 12 -0.20 20.24 -8.61
C GLU A 12 1.31 20.35 -8.80
N PHE A 13 2.06 19.35 -8.34
CA PHE A 13 3.50 19.28 -8.57
C PHE A 13 3.84 19.24 -10.07
N SER A 14 3.11 18.44 -10.87
CA SER A 14 3.30 18.42 -12.33
C SER A 14 3.01 19.78 -12.99
N ARG A 15 1.99 20.52 -12.53
CA ARG A 15 1.68 21.87 -13.03
C ARG A 15 2.75 22.89 -12.61
N LEU A 16 3.31 22.75 -11.41
CA LEU A 16 4.42 23.57 -10.93
C LEU A 16 5.63 23.39 -11.84
N LEU A 17 6.06 22.15 -12.09
CA LEU A 17 7.17 21.86 -13.02
C LEU A 17 6.92 22.44 -14.41
N LYS A 18 5.69 22.30 -14.94
CA LYS A 18 5.24 22.90 -16.20
C LYS A 18 5.37 24.42 -16.23
N ARG A 19 5.01 25.09 -15.14
CA ARG A 19 5.11 26.56 -15.02
C ARG A 19 6.56 27.02 -15.00
N GLU A 20 7.44 26.27 -14.34
CA GLU A 20 8.86 26.61 -14.20
C GLU A 20 9.72 26.17 -15.41
N GLY A 21 9.13 25.59 -16.46
CA GLY A 21 9.89 25.15 -17.64
C GLY A 21 10.69 23.85 -17.45
N VAL A 22 10.39 23.04 -16.42
CA VAL A 22 11.18 21.86 -16.02
C VAL A 22 10.62 20.56 -16.59
N TRP A 23 11.24 20.00 -17.64
CA TRP A 23 10.81 18.75 -18.28
C TRP A 23 11.59 17.55 -17.74
N LEU A 24 10.94 16.75 -16.88
CA LEU A 24 11.58 15.59 -16.24
C LEU A 24 12.16 14.56 -17.23
N ALA A 25 11.61 14.47 -18.44
CA ALA A 25 12.10 13.55 -19.48
C ALA A 25 13.52 13.89 -19.96
N ASP A 26 13.94 15.14 -19.83
CA ASP A 26 15.24 15.63 -20.30
C ASP A 26 16.30 15.61 -19.18
N ILE A 27 15.92 15.23 -17.97
CA ILE A 27 16.76 15.29 -16.78
C ILE A 27 17.33 13.90 -16.48
N LYS A 28 18.65 13.84 -16.23
CA LYS A 28 19.30 12.61 -15.75
C LYS A 28 18.93 12.40 -14.28
N GLY A 29 18.68 11.14 -13.90
CA GLY A 29 18.47 10.79 -12.50
C GLY A 29 19.67 11.22 -11.64
N SER A 30 19.37 11.73 -10.45
CA SER A 30 20.33 12.08 -9.41
C SER A 30 20.08 11.25 -8.17
N GLU A 31 21.04 11.28 -7.25
CA GLU A 31 20.81 10.80 -5.89
C GLU A 31 19.97 11.81 -5.10
N TYR A 32 19.41 11.35 -3.97
CA TYR A 32 18.70 12.22 -3.03
C TYR A 32 19.67 13.02 -2.17
N ASP A 33 19.24 14.19 -1.71
CA ASP A 33 20.12 15.15 -1.03
C ASP A 33 20.59 14.71 0.36
N ASN A 34 19.82 13.87 1.08
CA ASN A 34 20.08 13.55 2.49
C ASN A 34 20.06 12.05 2.76
N HIS A 35 21.21 11.48 3.12
CA HIS A 35 21.37 10.06 3.41
C HIS A 35 20.48 9.54 4.56
N TRP A 36 20.17 10.36 5.57
CA TRP A 36 19.45 9.90 6.77
C TRP A 36 17.96 9.62 6.54
N MET A 37 17.33 10.30 5.58
CA MET A 37 15.88 10.22 5.34
C MET A 37 15.54 9.81 3.90
N SER A 38 16.53 9.48 3.08
CA SER A 38 16.31 9.13 1.67
C SER A 38 16.50 7.66 1.34
N GLU A 39 17.09 6.88 2.24
CA GLU A 39 17.18 5.43 2.05
C GLU A 39 15.81 4.78 2.24
N TYR A 40 15.49 3.84 1.35
CA TYR A 40 14.26 3.07 1.42
C TYR A 40 14.52 1.61 1.04
N THR A 41 13.70 0.70 1.56
CA THR A 41 13.78 -0.73 1.25
C THR A 41 12.77 -1.10 0.16
N GLY A 42 12.93 -2.28 -0.45
CA GLY A 42 11.92 -2.81 -1.38
C GLY A 42 10.53 -2.97 -0.74
N ALA A 43 10.47 -3.16 0.58
CA ALA A 43 9.21 -3.19 1.33
C ALA A 43 8.56 -1.79 1.39
N ALA A 44 9.34 -0.72 1.52
CA ALA A 44 8.81 0.65 1.51
C ALA A 44 8.23 1.05 0.14
N VAL A 45 8.85 0.60 -0.96
CA VAL A 45 8.40 0.93 -2.33
C VAL A 45 6.99 0.43 -2.63
N ILE A 46 6.62 -0.74 -2.09
CA ILE A 46 5.34 -1.37 -2.42
C ILE A 46 4.15 -0.78 -1.66
N PHE A 47 4.35 0.11 -0.67
CA PHE A 47 3.26 0.73 0.10
C PHE A 47 2.21 1.44 -0.77
N GLY A 48 2.62 1.95 -1.93
CA GLY A 48 1.72 2.67 -2.83
C GLY A 48 0.67 1.79 -3.50
N ALA A 49 0.87 0.47 -3.56
CA ALA A 49 -0.06 -0.48 -4.14
C ALA A 49 -0.87 -1.18 -3.04
N THR A 50 -2.12 -1.51 -3.33
CA THR A 50 -2.97 -2.27 -2.41
C THR A 50 -2.37 -3.65 -2.09
N GLY A 51 -2.31 -3.99 -0.80
CA GLY A 51 -1.65 -5.19 -0.28
C GLY A 51 -0.15 -5.00 -0.02
N GLY A 52 0.45 -3.90 -0.46
CA GLY A 52 1.88 -3.64 -0.27
C GLY A 52 2.25 -3.31 1.17
N VAL A 53 1.34 -2.65 1.91
CA VAL A 53 1.54 -2.39 3.34
C VAL A 53 1.48 -3.70 4.12
N MET A 54 0.49 -4.55 3.81
CA MET A 54 0.37 -5.90 4.38
C MET A 54 1.62 -6.73 4.09
N GLU A 55 2.07 -6.76 2.84
CA GLU A 55 3.27 -7.50 2.43
C GLU A 55 4.52 -7.02 3.18
N ALA A 56 4.71 -5.71 3.31
CA ALA A 56 5.83 -5.14 4.06
C ALA A 56 5.78 -5.47 5.57
N ALA A 57 4.59 -5.40 6.17
CA ALA A 57 4.38 -5.74 7.57
C ALA A 57 4.68 -7.23 7.82
N LEU A 58 4.15 -8.13 6.98
CA LEU A 58 4.37 -9.57 7.10
C LEU A 58 5.85 -9.95 6.95
N ARG A 59 6.56 -9.36 5.98
CA ARG A 59 8.02 -9.58 5.82
C ARG A 59 8.78 -9.22 7.09
N THR A 60 8.44 -8.08 7.68
CA THR A 60 9.12 -7.57 8.88
C THR A 60 8.79 -8.43 10.11
N VAL A 61 7.51 -8.73 10.34
CA VAL A 61 7.06 -9.58 11.45
C VAL A 61 7.68 -10.97 11.35
N TYR A 62 7.71 -11.57 10.15
CA TYR A 62 8.33 -12.88 9.96
C TYR A 62 9.82 -12.86 10.32
N ALA A 63 10.56 -11.83 9.87
CA ALA A 63 11.97 -11.67 10.18
C ALA A 63 12.25 -11.49 11.67
N VAL A 64 11.42 -10.69 12.36
CA VAL A 64 11.52 -10.46 13.81
C VAL A 64 11.22 -11.73 14.60
N VAL A 65 10.19 -12.49 14.21
CA VAL A 65 9.77 -13.71 14.92
C VAL A 65 10.75 -14.87 14.69
N ASN A 66 11.22 -15.05 13.45
CA ASN A 66 12.01 -16.23 13.08
C ASN A 66 13.53 -15.99 13.06
N GLY A 67 13.98 -14.74 13.17
CA GLY A 67 15.39 -14.37 13.02
C GLY A 67 15.95 -14.60 11.61
N LYS A 68 15.09 -14.85 10.62
CA LYS A 68 15.44 -15.07 9.21
C LYS A 68 14.39 -14.47 8.29
N GLU A 69 14.80 -14.09 7.09
CA GLU A 69 13.89 -13.55 6.09
C GLU A 69 12.94 -14.62 5.53
N LEU A 70 11.75 -14.17 5.10
CA LEU A 70 10.77 -15.03 4.44
C LEU A 70 11.26 -15.37 3.03
N GLU A 71 11.55 -16.65 2.78
CA GLU A 71 11.89 -17.13 1.44
C GLU A 71 10.67 -17.09 0.51
N GLY A 72 10.77 -16.35 -0.59
CA GLY A 72 9.65 -16.12 -1.51
C GLY A 72 9.01 -14.76 -1.29
N ILE A 73 9.56 -13.75 -1.96
CA ILE A 73 9.18 -12.33 -1.92
C ILE A 73 7.76 -12.04 -2.41
N ASP A 74 7.05 -13.02 -2.96
CA ASP A 74 5.72 -12.84 -3.54
C ASP A 74 4.68 -13.61 -2.71
N ILE A 75 4.11 -12.95 -1.70
CA ILE A 75 2.84 -13.38 -1.12
C ILE A 75 1.77 -13.09 -2.17
N LYS A 76 1.68 -13.90 -3.23
CA LYS A 76 0.78 -13.64 -4.39
C LYS A 76 -0.68 -13.48 -3.96
N ALA A 77 -1.06 -14.05 -2.81
CA ALA A 77 -2.38 -13.90 -2.20
C ALA A 77 -2.76 -12.44 -1.85
N VAL A 78 -1.78 -11.54 -1.67
CA VAL A 78 -2.03 -10.13 -1.30
C VAL A 78 -2.10 -9.17 -2.50
N ARG A 79 -1.94 -9.65 -3.74
CA ARG A 79 -1.94 -8.81 -4.96
C ARG A 79 -3.19 -9.07 -5.82
N GLY A 80 -3.75 -8.03 -6.43
CA GLY A 80 -5.03 -8.09 -7.15
C GLY A 80 -5.97 -6.90 -6.88
N LEU A 81 -7.11 -6.86 -7.58
CA LEU A 81 -8.11 -5.78 -7.50
C LEU A 81 -9.45 -6.25 -6.90
N GLU A 82 -9.50 -7.46 -6.34
CA GLU A 82 -10.68 -7.96 -5.65
C GLU A 82 -10.96 -7.12 -4.40
N GLY A 83 -12.25 -6.88 -4.12
CA GLY A 83 -12.69 -5.97 -3.06
C GLY A 83 -12.13 -6.34 -1.69
N PHE A 84 -12.24 -7.60 -1.28
CA PHE A 84 -11.63 -8.11 -0.06
C PHE A 84 -10.81 -9.35 -0.40
N ARG A 85 -9.54 -9.36 0.02
CA ARG A 85 -8.60 -10.48 -0.16
C ARG A 85 -8.12 -10.98 1.18
N GLU A 86 -7.77 -12.25 1.22
CA GLU A 86 -7.32 -12.92 2.42
C GLU A 86 -6.01 -13.64 2.15
N ALA A 87 -5.13 -13.65 3.15
CA ALA A 87 -3.94 -14.46 3.13
C ALA A 87 -3.75 -15.13 4.48
N GLU A 88 -3.23 -16.34 4.46
CA GLU A 88 -2.75 -17.04 5.64
C GLU A 88 -1.24 -17.17 5.55
N LEU A 89 -0.55 -16.88 6.65
CA LEU A 89 0.89 -17.05 6.79
C LEU A 89 1.17 -17.85 8.05
N ASP A 90 2.05 -18.84 7.94
CA ASP A 90 2.61 -19.49 9.12
C ASP A 90 3.80 -18.66 9.62
N LEU A 91 3.65 -18.04 10.79
CA LEU A 91 4.73 -17.26 11.41
C LEU A 91 5.75 -18.17 12.11
N GLY A 92 5.47 -19.47 12.27
CA GLY A 92 6.32 -20.38 13.03
C GLY A 92 6.34 -20.09 14.53
N GLY A 93 6.98 -20.97 15.29
CA GLY A 93 7.12 -20.84 16.75
C GLY A 93 5.78 -20.90 17.51
N ASP A 94 5.64 -20.07 18.54
CA ASP A 94 4.45 -20.01 19.42
C ASP A 94 3.25 -19.29 18.78
N TYR A 95 3.43 -18.62 17.63
CA TYR A 95 2.41 -17.79 16.99
C TYR A 95 1.56 -18.54 15.96
N GLY A 96 2.09 -19.64 15.41
CA GLY A 96 1.38 -20.51 14.47
C GLY A 96 0.90 -19.81 13.20
N ARG A 97 -0.22 -20.29 12.64
CA ARG A 97 -0.85 -19.70 11.45
C ARG A 97 -1.66 -18.47 11.81
N VAL A 98 -1.43 -17.41 11.06
CA VAL A 98 -2.17 -16.16 11.17
C VAL A 98 -2.92 -15.87 9.89
N LYS A 99 -4.13 -15.34 10.03
CA LYS A 99 -4.96 -14.89 8.91
C LYS A 99 -4.96 -13.36 8.86
N VAL A 100 -4.80 -12.83 7.65
CA VAL A 100 -4.81 -11.39 7.39
C VAL A 100 -5.76 -11.05 6.25
N GLY A 101 -6.30 -9.83 6.29
CA GLY A 101 -7.24 -9.32 5.29
C GLY A 101 -6.74 -8.06 4.60
N ILE A 102 -7.14 -7.86 3.35
CA ILE A 102 -6.86 -6.65 2.57
C ILE A 102 -8.16 -6.16 1.94
N ALA A 103 -8.67 -5.04 2.44
CA ALA A 103 -9.83 -4.36 1.91
C ALA A 103 -9.41 -3.25 0.94
N THR A 104 -9.79 -3.42 -0.31
CA THR A 104 -9.53 -2.49 -1.41
C THR A 104 -10.81 -1.71 -1.71
N GLY A 105 -10.83 -0.43 -1.38
CA GLY A 105 -12.01 0.42 -1.48
C GLY A 105 -12.84 0.45 -0.19
N LEU A 106 -13.47 1.59 0.07
CA LEU A 106 -14.29 1.79 1.29
C LEU A 106 -15.55 0.93 1.33
N LYS A 107 -16.05 0.47 0.17
CA LYS A 107 -17.16 -0.48 0.08
C LYS A 107 -16.78 -1.82 0.71
N ALA A 108 -15.65 -2.40 0.29
CA ALA A 108 -15.14 -3.63 0.87
C ALA A 108 -14.79 -3.48 2.35
N ALA A 109 -14.25 -2.32 2.75
CA ALA A 109 -14.00 -2.01 4.15
C ALA A 109 -15.30 -2.02 4.98
N ARG A 110 -16.39 -1.45 4.47
CA ARG A 110 -17.70 -1.51 5.13
C ARG A 110 -18.20 -2.94 5.20
N ASP A 111 -18.11 -3.69 4.10
CA ASP A 111 -18.63 -5.07 4.04
C ASP A 111 -17.95 -5.98 5.07
N ILE A 112 -16.62 -5.90 5.22
CA ILE A 112 -15.90 -6.69 6.23
C ILE A 112 -16.25 -6.26 7.65
N LEU A 113 -16.37 -4.95 7.91
CA LEU A 113 -16.74 -4.45 9.24
C LEU A 113 -18.14 -4.91 9.66
N GLU A 114 -19.10 -4.97 8.73
CA GLU A 114 -20.44 -5.46 9.01
C GLU A 114 -20.45 -6.98 9.28
N LYS A 115 -19.64 -7.77 8.56
CA LYS A 115 -19.46 -9.21 8.86
C LYS A 115 -18.86 -9.42 10.26
N MET A 116 -17.84 -8.64 10.63
CA MET A 116 -17.23 -8.70 11.96
C MET A 116 -18.21 -8.35 13.07
N LYS A 117 -19.02 -7.28 12.90
CA LYS A 117 -20.04 -6.88 13.88
C LYS A 117 -21.10 -7.96 14.11
N LYS A 118 -21.44 -8.73 13.07
CA LYS A 118 -22.39 -9.84 13.17
C LYS A 118 -21.79 -11.11 13.77
N GLY A 119 -20.47 -11.15 13.98
CA GLY A 119 -19.76 -12.35 14.40
C GLY A 119 -19.64 -13.41 13.29
N GLU A 120 -19.78 -13.02 12.02
CA GLU A 120 -19.59 -13.94 10.89
C GLU A 120 -18.10 -14.22 10.64
N VAL A 121 -17.20 -13.31 11.03
CA VAL A 121 -15.75 -13.44 10.95
C VAL A 121 -15.07 -12.75 12.13
N ASP A 122 -14.10 -13.42 12.74
CA ASP A 122 -13.34 -12.94 13.91
C ASP A 122 -11.88 -13.42 13.93
N ASP A 123 -11.41 -14.06 12.84
CA ASP A 123 -10.14 -14.78 12.76
C ASP A 123 -8.98 -13.99 12.14
N TYR A 124 -9.21 -12.75 11.66
CA TYR A 124 -8.14 -11.90 11.14
C TYR A 124 -7.41 -11.16 12.24
N ILE A 125 -6.08 -11.28 12.28
CA ILE A 125 -5.24 -10.55 13.24
C ILE A 125 -4.87 -9.14 12.75
N PHE A 126 -4.92 -8.92 11.44
CA PHE A 126 -4.56 -7.65 10.82
C PHE A 126 -5.31 -7.49 9.50
N ILE A 127 -5.91 -6.32 9.30
CA ILE A 127 -6.62 -5.95 8.07
C ILE A 127 -6.04 -4.64 7.52
N GLU A 128 -5.49 -4.68 6.31
CA GLU A 128 -5.12 -3.48 5.55
C GLU A 128 -6.39 -2.88 4.92
N VAL A 129 -6.58 -1.56 5.04
CA VAL A 129 -7.68 -0.85 4.37
C VAL A 129 -7.11 0.26 3.48
N MET A 130 -7.35 0.15 2.18
CA MET A 130 -7.00 1.17 1.20
C MET A 130 -8.27 1.82 0.65
N ALA A 131 -8.41 3.14 0.80
CA ALA A 131 -9.64 3.82 0.36
C ALA A 131 -9.81 3.83 -1.16
N CYS A 132 -8.72 3.97 -1.92
CA CYS A 132 -8.74 4.00 -3.38
C CYS A 132 -8.54 2.60 -3.97
N PRO A 133 -9.34 2.19 -4.98
CA PRO A 133 -9.11 0.93 -5.68
C PRO A 133 -7.72 0.88 -6.32
N GLY A 134 -6.90 -0.09 -5.93
CA GLY A 134 -5.50 -0.20 -6.36
C GLY A 134 -4.47 0.45 -5.43
N GLY A 135 -4.89 1.18 -4.39
CA GLY A 135 -3.99 1.87 -3.45
C GLY A 135 -3.68 3.31 -3.84
N CYS A 136 -2.64 3.89 -3.23
CA CYS A 136 -2.20 5.27 -3.46
C CYS A 136 -1.84 5.57 -4.92
N ILE A 137 -1.37 4.56 -5.67
CA ILE A 137 -1.07 4.69 -7.11
C ILE A 137 -2.28 5.13 -7.95
N SER A 138 -3.49 4.82 -7.48
CA SER A 138 -4.77 5.18 -8.10
C SER A 138 -5.48 6.30 -7.33
N GLY A 139 -4.76 7.00 -6.46
CA GLY A 139 -5.30 8.04 -5.59
C GLY A 139 -5.88 9.21 -6.36
N GLY A 140 -6.85 9.90 -5.75
CA GLY A 140 -7.53 11.04 -6.36
C GLY A 140 -6.63 12.22 -6.72
N GLY A 141 -5.36 12.26 -6.29
CA GLY A 141 -4.34 13.24 -6.64
C GLY A 141 -3.48 12.89 -7.87
N GLN A 142 -3.63 11.69 -8.43
CA GLN A 142 -2.83 11.17 -9.53
C GLN A 142 -3.29 11.71 -10.90
N PRO A 143 -2.41 11.69 -11.93
CA PRO A 143 -2.82 11.93 -13.31
C PRO A 143 -3.92 10.94 -13.76
N ARG A 144 -4.86 11.41 -14.58
CA ARG A 144 -5.94 10.56 -15.12
C ARG A 144 -5.62 10.18 -16.56
N ILE A 145 -5.84 8.92 -16.89
CA ILE A 145 -5.80 8.46 -18.28
C ILE A 145 -7.13 8.85 -18.93
N LYS A 146 -7.07 9.61 -20.03
CA LYS A 146 -8.27 10.05 -20.75
C LYS A 146 -8.97 8.84 -21.34
N GLY A 147 -10.23 8.61 -20.96
CA GLY A 147 -11.04 7.50 -21.46
C GLY A 147 -11.01 6.25 -20.60
N GLU A 148 -10.10 6.16 -19.62
CA GLU A 148 -10.00 5.07 -18.66
C GLU A 148 -10.25 5.60 -17.25
N TYR A 149 -11.50 5.99 -16.99
CA TYR A 149 -11.94 6.37 -15.65
C TYR A 149 -12.27 5.11 -14.85
N GLN A 150 -11.89 5.06 -13.57
CA GLN A 150 -12.33 3.98 -12.70
C GLN A 150 -13.87 3.97 -12.66
N ASP A 151 -14.47 2.82 -12.97
CA ASP A 151 -15.91 2.60 -12.84
C ASP A 151 -16.33 2.84 -11.37
N ASN A 152 -17.31 3.72 -11.14
CA ASN A 152 -17.90 3.96 -9.82
C ASN A 152 -18.83 2.79 -9.39
N LYS A 153 -18.33 1.54 -9.32
CA LYS A 153 -19.12 0.36 -8.92
C LYS A 153 -19.01 0.04 -7.42
#